data_AF-A0A8J6E2K9-F1
#
_entry.id   AF-A0A8J6E2K9-F1
#
_cell.length_a   1.000
_cell.length_b   1.000
_cell.length_c   1.000
_cell.angle_alpha   90.00
_cell.angle_beta   90.00
_cell.angle_gamma   90.00
#
_symmetry.space_group_name_H-M   'P 1'
#
loop_
_entity.id
_entity.type
_entity.pdbx_description
1 polymer ?
#
loop_
_entity_poly.entity_id
_entity_poly.type
_entity_poly.pdbx_seq_one_letter_code
_entity_poly.pdbx_strand_id
1 'polypeptide(L)'
;VKVERLNPHWSGSSHIGVTSIPPHEAPFLGGGLPPSAVDLRSRVTWLVSGSEVLRNGQRLRENYCSNLERIRVGCRLGVRRDSDDTLHFLINGEDMGAAASGIPKVRDTVKSSTIQ
;
A
#
# COMPACT_ATOMS: atom_id res chain seq x y z
N VAL A 1 -7.87 -0.81 8.27
CA VAL A 1 -8.11 0.62 8.56
C VAL A 1 -9.57 0.94 8.30
N LYS A 2 -10.25 1.70 9.16
CA LYS A 2 -11.63 2.17 8.95
C LYS A 2 -11.62 3.67 8.70
N VAL A 3 -12.40 4.15 7.73
CA VAL A 3 -12.59 5.58 7.49
C VAL A 3 -13.57 6.12 8.50
N GLU A 4 -13.10 7.00 9.38
CA GLU A 4 -13.91 7.56 10.47
C GLU A 4 -14.57 8.88 10.10
N ARG A 5 -13.92 9.69 9.28
CA ARG A 5 -14.39 11.03 8.87
C ARG A 5 -13.93 11.33 7.45
N LEU A 6 -14.70 12.15 6.76
CA LEU A 6 -14.37 12.74 5.47
C LEU A 6 -14.61 14.25 5.55
N ASN A 7 -13.72 15.05 4.97
CA ASN A 7 -13.91 16.49 4.87
C ASN A 7 -14.67 16.82 3.58
N PRO A 8 -15.89 17.37 3.63
CA PRO A 8 -16.70 17.64 2.44
C PRO A 8 -16.14 18.77 1.56
N HIS A 9 -15.21 19.58 2.08
CA HIS A 9 -14.58 20.67 1.33
C HIS A 9 -13.37 20.24 0.50
N TRP A 10 -12.99 18.97 0.56
CA TRP A 10 -11.87 18.42 -0.20
C TRP A 10 -12.35 17.38 -1.19
N SER A 11 -11.90 17.52 -2.45
CA SER A 11 -11.96 16.46 -3.45
C SER A 11 -10.57 15.84 -3.61
N GLY A 12 -10.52 14.51 -3.72
CA GLY A 12 -9.27 13.79 -3.88
C GLY A 12 -9.47 12.29 -3.78
N SER A 13 -8.43 11.55 -4.16
CA SER A 13 -8.39 10.10 -4.09
C SER A 13 -7.67 9.64 -2.83
N SER A 14 -8.22 8.60 -2.20
CA SER A 14 -7.52 7.87 -1.14
C SER A 14 -6.69 6.75 -1.76
N HIS A 15 -5.52 6.48 -1.19
CA HIS A 15 -4.61 5.44 -1.64
C HIS A 15 -4.27 4.50 -0.49
N ILE A 16 -4.07 3.22 -0.79
CA ILE A 16 -3.63 2.22 0.18
C ILE A 16 -2.59 1.32 -0.45
N GLY A 17 -1.58 0.91 0.30
CA GLY A 17 -0.48 0.15 -0.25
C GLY A 17 0.48 -0.39 0.79
N VAL A 18 1.53 -1.04 0.30
CA VAL A 18 2.66 -1.55 1.07
C VAL A 18 3.95 -1.09 0.43
N THR A 19 4.93 -0.74 1.25
CA THR A 19 6.25 -0.31 0.79
C THR A 19 7.34 -1.06 1.54
N SER A 20 8.44 -1.30 0.88
CA SER A 20 9.66 -1.81 1.50
C SER A 20 10.48 -0.71 2.18
N ILE A 21 9.99 0.54 2.23
CA ILE A 21 10.62 1.62 2.99
C ILE A 21 10.33 1.40 4.48
N PRO A 22 11.35 1.16 5.31
CA PRO A 22 11.14 1.12 6.76
C PRO A 22 10.71 2.49 7.28
N PRO A 23 9.76 2.58 8.22
CA PRO A 23 9.29 3.88 8.74
C PRO A 23 10.41 4.77 9.30
N HIS A 24 11.46 4.19 9.87
CA HIS A 24 12.60 4.92 10.42
C HIS A 24 13.56 5.44 9.33
N GLU A 25 13.56 4.84 8.13
CA GLU A 25 14.38 5.31 7.00
C GLU A 25 13.68 6.39 6.17
N ALA A 26 12.36 6.51 6.29
CA ALA A 26 11.56 7.44 5.48
C ALA A 26 12.06 8.91 5.51
N PRO A 27 12.50 9.48 6.66
CA PRO A 27 13.06 10.84 6.70
C PRO A 27 14.43 10.97 6.02
N PHE A 28 15.16 9.87 5.87
CA PHE A 28 16.53 9.82 5.36
C PHE A 28 16.61 9.39 3.90
N LEU A 29 15.47 9.16 3.24
CA LEU A 29 15.44 9.02 1.78
C LEU A 29 16.04 10.29 1.17
N GLY A 30 16.79 10.17 0.07
CA GLY A 30 17.56 11.26 -0.58
C GLY A 30 16.71 12.38 -1.22
N GLY A 31 15.80 12.96 -0.44
CA GLY A 31 14.71 13.86 -0.83
C GLY A 31 13.49 13.77 0.10
N GLY A 32 13.51 12.91 1.12
CA GLY A 32 12.40 12.66 2.04
C GLY A 32 11.27 11.82 1.41
N LEU A 33 10.12 11.81 2.08
CA LEU A 33 8.89 11.28 1.51
C LEU A 33 8.33 12.27 0.48
N PRO A 34 7.92 11.82 -0.72
CA PRO A 34 7.27 12.68 -1.68
C PRO A 34 5.89 13.14 -1.16
N PRO A 35 5.32 14.23 -1.71
CA PRO A 35 4.02 14.74 -1.30
C PRO A 35 2.85 13.77 -1.47
N SER A 36 2.98 12.79 -2.37
CA SER A 36 1.95 11.78 -2.62
C SER A 36 2.53 10.37 -2.68
N ALA A 37 1.78 9.39 -2.19
CA ALA A 37 2.18 7.99 -2.17
C ALA A 37 2.40 7.41 -3.58
N VAL A 38 1.71 7.93 -4.61
CA VAL A 38 1.89 7.50 -6.01
C VAL A 38 3.30 7.83 -6.53
N ASP A 39 3.98 8.80 -5.91
CA ASP A 39 5.33 9.22 -6.28
C ASP A 39 6.44 8.46 -5.56
N LEU A 40 6.10 7.48 -4.71
CA LEU A 40 7.07 6.61 -4.05
C LEU A 40 7.69 5.63 -5.05
N ARG A 41 8.79 6.05 -5.68
CA ARG A 41 9.51 5.30 -6.73
C ARG A 41 10.85 4.69 -6.32
N SER A 42 11.44 5.17 -5.22
CA SER A 42 12.82 4.83 -4.79
C SER A 42 12.98 3.39 -4.26
N ARG A 43 11.89 2.76 -3.84
CA ARG A 43 11.84 1.45 -3.19
C ARG A 43 10.58 0.72 -3.62
N VAL A 44 10.58 -0.60 -3.47
CA VAL A 44 9.47 -1.44 -3.91
C VAL A 44 8.20 -1.07 -3.14
N THR A 45 7.24 -0.51 -3.85
CA THR A 45 5.99 0.01 -3.30
C THR A 45 4.85 -0.44 -4.20
N TRP A 46 3.87 -1.13 -3.62
CA TRP A 46 2.62 -1.47 -4.28
C TRP A 46 1.51 -0.59 -3.72
N LEU A 47 0.71 0.02 -4.58
CA LEU A 47 -0.32 0.97 -4.20
C LEU A 47 -1.58 0.72 -5.01
N VAL A 48 -2.74 0.85 -4.39
CA VAL A 48 -4.01 1.00 -5.11
C VAL A 48 -4.37 2.47 -5.18
N SER A 49 -4.61 2.95 -6.40
CA SER A 49 -5.06 4.31 -6.72
C SER A 49 -6.32 4.23 -7.56
N GLY A 50 -7.43 4.79 -7.08
CA GLY A 50 -8.72 4.66 -7.76
C GLY A 50 -9.13 3.19 -7.90
N SER A 51 -9.07 2.64 -9.12
CA SER A 51 -9.32 1.22 -9.42
C SER A 51 -8.08 0.49 -9.97
N GLU A 52 -6.89 1.05 -9.78
CA GLU A 52 -5.65 0.60 -10.42
C GLU A 52 -4.63 0.13 -9.39
N VAL A 53 -3.83 -0.87 -9.75
CA VAL A 53 -2.66 -1.29 -8.98
C VAL A 53 -1.42 -0.67 -9.61
N LEU A 54 -0.64 0.02 -8.80
CA LEU A 54 0.63 0.64 -9.17
C LEU A 54 1.78 -0.09 -8.46
N ARG A 55 2.92 -0.23 -9.14
CA ARG A 55 4.20 -0.65 -8.57
C ARG A 55 5.25 0.42 -8.87
N ASN A 56 5.80 1.04 -7.83
CA ASN A 56 6.77 2.15 -7.94
C ASN A 56 6.26 3.26 -8.90
N GLY A 57 4.99 3.63 -8.77
CA GLY A 57 4.33 4.62 -9.62
C GLY A 57 3.96 4.15 -11.03
N GLN A 58 4.34 2.93 -11.45
CA GLN A 58 3.95 2.37 -12.74
C GLN A 58 2.69 1.51 -12.62
N ARG A 59 1.75 1.69 -13.54
CA ARG A 59 0.50 0.94 -13.57
C ARG A 59 0.76 -0.52 -13.94
N LEU A 60 0.39 -1.43 -13.04
CA LEU A 60 0.51 -2.88 -13.21
C LEU A 60 -0.83 -3.51 -13.62
N ARG A 61 -1.94 -2.98 -13.11
CA ARG A 61 -3.28 -3.51 -13.37
C ARG A 61 -4.32 -2.39 -13.37
N GLU A 62 -5.30 -2.52 -14.26
CA GLU A 62 -6.50 -1.68 -14.34
C GLU A 62 -7.73 -2.45 -13.89
N ASN A 63 -8.78 -1.73 -13.50
CA ASN A 63 -10.07 -2.31 -13.10
C ASN A 63 -9.92 -3.41 -12.02
N TYR A 64 -8.99 -3.20 -11.08
CA TYR A 64 -8.68 -4.16 -10.03
C TYR A 64 -9.79 -4.24 -8.98
N CYS A 65 -10.30 -3.09 -8.54
CA CYS A 65 -11.33 -3.03 -7.50
C CYS A 65 -12.38 -1.95 -7.83
N SER A 66 -13.44 -1.94 -7.03
CA SER A 66 -14.36 -0.80 -7.00
C SER A 66 -13.59 0.48 -6.66
N ASN A 67 -13.82 1.54 -7.43
CA ASN A 67 -13.05 2.79 -7.35
C ASN A 67 -12.96 3.33 -5.90
N LEU A 68 -11.74 3.43 -5.37
CA LEU A 68 -11.45 3.97 -4.04
C LEU A 68 -11.84 5.44 -3.87
N GLU A 69 -12.06 6.20 -4.95
CA GLU A 69 -12.60 7.57 -4.86
C GLU A 69 -14.04 7.60 -4.31
N ARG A 70 -14.74 6.47 -4.33
CA ARG A 70 -16.10 6.35 -3.81
C ARG A 70 -16.16 5.88 -2.36
N ILE A 71 -15.02 5.84 -1.66
CA ILE A 71 -14.97 5.53 -0.23
C ILE A 71 -15.88 6.49 0.57
N ARG A 72 -16.53 5.95 1.60
CA ARG A 72 -17.41 6.67 2.51
C ARG A 72 -16.98 6.45 3.96
N VAL A 73 -17.45 7.30 4.86
CA VAL A 73 -17.33 7.07 6.30
C VAL A 73 -17.94 5.71 6.63
N GLY A 74 -17.22 4.91 7.42
CA GLY A 74 -17.58 3.53 7.75
C GLY A 74 -16.88 2.49 6.90
N CYS A 75 -16.37 2.84 5.70
CA CYS A 75 -15.65 1.89 4.85
C CYS A 75 -14.38 1.36 5.53
N ARG A 76 -14.09 0.09 5.32
CA ARG A 76 -12.88 -0.57 5.83
C ARG A 76 -11.97 -0.95 4.67
N LEU A 77 -10.71 -0.57 4.74
CA LEU A 77 -9.67 -0.98 3.80
C LEU A 77 -8.66 -1.86 4.51
N GLY A 78 -8.22 -2.93 3.85
CA GLY A 78 -7.21 -3.85 4.34
C GLY A 78 -6.20 -4.20 3.27
N VAL A 79 -5.03 -4.66 3.72
CA VAL A 79 -4.02 -5.26 2.87
C VAL A 79 -3.61 -6.58 3.51
N ARG A 80 -3.44 -7.61 2.69
CA ARG A 80 -3.07 -8.96 3.11
C ARG A 80 -2.03 -9.50 2.15
N ARG A 81 -0.97 -10.09 2.69
CA ARG A 81 -0.07 -10.94 1.93
C ARG A 81 -0.50 -12.37 2.19
N ASP A 82 -0.74 -13.13 1.13
CA ASP A 82 -1.13 -14.54 1.26
C ASP A 82 0.10 -15.47 1.30
N SER A 83 -0.12 -16.76 1.58
CA SER A 83 0.93 -17.76 1.67
C SER A 83 1.58 -18.12 0.34
N ASP A 84 0.90 -17.85 -0.77
CA ASP A 84 1.38 -18.03 -2.15
C ASP A 84 2.15 -16.80 -2.69
N ASP A 85 2.55 -15.90 -1.78
CA ASP A 85 3.30 -14.68 -2.08
C ASP A 85 2.54 -13.66 -2.93
N THR A 86 1.22 -13.69 -2.90
CA THR A 86 0.36 -12.67 -3.52
C THR A 86 -0.01 -11.54 -2.54
N LEU A 87 -0.25 -10.35 -3.10
CA LEU A 87 -0.81 -9.20 -2.38
C LEU A 87 -2.29 -9.08 -2.69
N HIS A 88 -3.11 -9.00 -1.66
CA HIS A 88 -4.55 -8.84 -1.76
C HIS A 88 -4.98 -7.57 -1.01
N PHE A 89 -5.93 -6.84 -1.57
CA PHE A 89 -6.58 -5.72 -0.90
C PHE A 89 -8.00 -6.09 -0.51
N LEU A 90 -8.42 -5.64 0.67
CA LEU A 90 -9.76 -5.89 1.18
C LEU A 90 -10.56 -4.59 1.24
N ILE A 91 -11.79 -4.62 0.75
CA ILE A 91 -12.73 -3.50 0.85
C ILE A 91 -13.97 -3.99 1.59
N ASN A 92 -14.27 -3.38 2.75
CA ASN A 92 -15.35 -3.78 3.66
C ASN A 92 -15.31 -5.25 4.10
N GLY A 93 -14.12 -5.87 4.08
CA GLY A 93 -13.92 -7.28 4.43
C GLY A 93 -13.98 -8.22 3.23
N GLU A 94 -14.38 -7.74 2.05
CA GLU A 94 -14.35 -8.50 0.80
C GLU A 94 -12.95 -8.47 0.17
N ASP A 95 -12.45 -9.62 -0.28
CA ASP A 95 -11.17 -9.74 -0.96
C ASP A 95 -11.31 -9.39 -2.45
N MET A 96 -10.53 -8.42 -2.93
CA MET A 96 -10.54 -7.97 -4.33
C MET A 96 -9.70 -8.87 -5.26
N GLY A 97 -9.13 -9.95 -4.72
CA GLY A 97 -8.24 -10.87 -5.42
C GLY A 97 -6.80 -10.38 -5.50
N ALA A 98 -5.96 -11.13 -6.21
CA ALA A 98 -4.53 -10.86 -6.30
C ALA A 98 -4.25 -9.55 -7.07
N ALA A 99 -3.68 -8.56 -6.39
CA ALA A 99 -3.18 -7.31 -6.98
C ALA A 99 -1.80 -7.48 -7.61
N ALA A 100 -0.93 -8.27 -6.97
CA ALA A 100 0.43 -8.54 -7.42
C ALA A 100 0.92 -9.87 -6.84
N SER A 101 1.97 -10.45 -7.45
CA SER A 101 2.64 -11.67 -7.01
C SER A 101 4.11 -11.42 -6.70
N GLY A 102 4.77 -12.40 -6.08
CA GLY A 102 6.19 -12.34 -5.74
C GLY A 102 6.49 -11.34 -4.62
N ILE A 103 5.55 -11.16 -3.70
CA ILE A 103 5.70 -10.24 -2.57
C ILE A 103 6.71 -10.83 -1.57
N PRO A 104 7.84 -10.17 -1.30
CA PRO A 104 8.83 -10.67 -0.36
C PRO A 104 8.23 -10.91 1.03
N LYS A 105 8.69 -11.94 1.74
CA LYS A 105 8.47 -12.04 3.19
C LYS A 105 9.33 -10.96 3.85
N VAL A 106 8.77 -10.25 4.84
CA VAL A 106 9.59 -9.42 5.72
C VAL A 106 10.61 -10.35 6.36
N ARG A 107 11.89 -10.21 6.00
CA ARG A 107 12.97 -10.93 6.69
C ARG A 107 13.14 -10.24 8.03
N ASP A 108 12.71 -10.88 9.10
CA ASP A 108 13.16 -10.57 10.44
C ASP A 108 14.68 -10.75 10.46
N THR A 109 15.41 -9.65 10.34
CA THR A 109 16.86 -9.67 10.50
C THR A 109 17.12 -9.79 12.00
N VAL A 110 17.09 -11.02 12.51
CA VAL A 110 17.63 -11.34 13.84
C VAL A 110 19.12 -11.05 13.77
N LYS A 111 19.55 -9.87 14.24
CA LYS A 111 20.95 -9.61 14.52
C LYS A 111 21.34 -10.43 15.76
N SER A 112 21.71 -11.69 15.55
CA SER A 112 22.44 -12.46 16.54
C SER A 112 23.90 -12.00 16.50
N SER A 113 24.20 -10.91 17.21
CA SER A 113 25.58 -10.57 17.54
C SER A 113 26.02 -11.46 18.69
N THR A 114 26.62 -12.60 18.35
CA THR A 114 27.43 -13.37 19.29
C THR A 114 28.67 -12.54 19.62
N ILE A 115 28.79 -12.13 20.88
CA ILE A 115 30.02 -11.52 21.42
C ILE A 115 30.97 -12.68 21.74
N GLN A 116 32.15 -12.67 21.12
CA GLN A 116 33.33 -13.37 21.65
C GLN A 116 34.06 -12.44 22.62
#